data_AF-A0AA96DMW2-F1
#
_entry.id   AF-A0AA96DMW2-F1
#
_cell.length_a   1.000
_cell.length_b   1.000
_cell.length_c   1.000
_cell.angle_alpha   90.00
_cell.angle_beta   90.00
_cell.angle_gamma   90.00
#
_symmetry.space_group_name_H-M   'P 1'
#
loop_
_entity.id
_entity.type
_entity.pdbx_description
1 polymer ?
#
loop_
_entity_poly.entity_id
_entity_poly.type
_entity_poly.pdbx_seq_one_letter_code
_entity_poly.pdbx_strand_id
1 'polypeptide(L)'
;MAIRNHYKEYKNIFDKYNLKIDGLDNFLKKVKLFEIISRTTFYLTILITAMLIYAAFNTKVDQLGIVFMIIIVFVPGLILSLIFKNIKINRIAKLDDFIFNKFLIKKIKVFYSIDELKNYSYDKMEHLSTKVLAEVNLNQATIDLAFMAFEKGAEGIIIVSNNIGTVVTAAIHNKNTSTPIRTTFNYCEALLIKNIKRVELEKSNFDLNYWFDLKEKGAITSEEYEKKKLELL
;
A
#
# COMPACT_ATOMS: atom_id res chain seq x y z
N MET A 1 -0.21 -5.26 7.16
CA MET A 1 1.18 -5.17 7.68
C MET A 1 1.94 -4.34 6.68
N ALA A 2 2.09 -3.02 6.92
CA ALA A 2 2.84 -2.13 6.02
C ALA A 2 4.13 -2.84 5.58
N ILE A 3 4.46 -2.87 4.29
CA ILE A 3 5.70 -3.45 3.73
C ILE A 3 6.97 -2.74 4.24
N ARG A 4 6.99 -2.21 5.48
CA ARG A 4 8.14 -2.01 6.35
C ARG A 4 8.36 -0.54 6.70
N ASN A 5 8.67 -0.29 7.96
CA ASN A 5 8.93 1.07 8.45
C ASN A 5 10.43 1.39 8.53
N HIS A 6 11.27 0.39 8.26
CA HIS A 6 12.70 0.42 8.50
C HIS A 6 13.51 0.07 7.25
N TYR A 7 14.64 0.77 7.09
CA TYR A 7 15.58 0.53 5.99
C TYR A 7 16.01 -0.95 5.88
N LYS A 8 16.31 -1.59 7.03
CA LYS A 8 16.84 -2.96 7.08
C LYS A 8 15.89 -3.95 6.42
N GLU A 9 14.60 -3.75 6.64
CA GLU A 9 13.60 -4.66 6.13
C GLU A 9 13.47 -4.49 4.61
N TYR A 10 13.48 -3.26 4.07
CA TYR A 10 13.55 -3.07 2.61
C TYR A 10 14.79 -3.72 2.01
N LYS A 11 15.96 -3.49 2.61
CA LYS A 11 17.21 -4.10 2.15
C LYS A 11 17.09 -5.62 2.05
N ASN A 12 16.51 -6.27 3.06
CA ASN A 12 16.30 -7.71 3.04
C ASN A 12 15.39 -8.18 1.88
N ILE A 13 14.38 -7.41 1.46
CA ILE A 13 13.60 -7.73 0.25
C ILE A 13 14.48 -7.68 -0.98
N PHE A 14 15.20 -6.57 -1.15
CA PHE A 14 16.04 -6.37 -2.32
C PHE A 14 17.11 -7.45 -2.44
N ASP A 15 17.73 -7.83 -1.33
CA ASP A 15 18.73 -8.90 -1.27
C ASP A 15 18.09 -10.27 -1.55
N LYS A 16 16.95 -10.60 -0.91
CA LYS A 16 16.25 -11.89 -1.09
C LYS A 16 15.79 -12.13 -2.53
N TYR A 17 15.35 -11.09 -3.23
CA TYR A 17 14.81 -11.20 -4.58
C TYR A 17 15.77 -10.70 -5.68
N ASN A 18 17.03 -10.43 -5.32
CA ASN A 18 18.11 -9.94 -6.21
C ASN A 18 17.65 -8.79 -7.12
N LEU A 19 16.96 -7.83 -6.53
CA LEU A 19 16.34 -6.71 -7.22
C LEU A 19 17.40 -5.66 -7.56
N LYS A 20 18.03 -5.80 -8.72
CA LYS A 20 18.97 -4.81 -9.26
C LYS A 20 18.20 -3.71 -9.99
N ILE A 21 18.07 -2.58 -9.31
CA ILE A 21 17.34 -1.43 -9.80
C ILE A 21 18.28 -0.22 -9.80
N ASP A 22 18.46 0.40 -10.95
CA ASP A 22 19.28 1.60 -11.09
C ASP A 22 18.72 2.77 -10.27
N GLY A 23 19.60 3.43 -9.50
CA GLY A 23 19.26 4.59 -8.67
C GLY A 23 18.63 4.26 -7.31
N LEU A 24 18.21 3.01 -7.08
CA LEU A 24 17.57 2.58 -5.83
C LEU A 24 18.52 2.64 -4.62
N ASP A 25 19.79 2.29 -4.81
CA ASP A 25 20.81 2.37 -3.75
C ASP A 25 20.91 3.77 -3.16
N ASN A 26 20.76 4.80 -3.99
CA ASN A 26 20.78 6.19 -3.55
C ASN A 26 19.52 6.54 -2.73
N PHE A 27 18.35 6.01 -3.10
CA PHE A 27 17.12 6.15 -2.32
C PHE A 27 17.20 5.44 -0.97
N LEU A 28 17.66 4.19 -0.97
CA LEU A 28 17.85 3.38 0.23
C LEU A 28 18.86 4.02 1.21
N LYS A 29 19.99 4.55 0.69
CA LYS A 29 20.94 5.33 1.49
C LYS A 29 20.30 6.57 2.11
N LYS A 30 19.48 7.31 1.36
CA LYS A 30 18.76 8.48 1.89
C LYS A 30 17.76 8.10 2.97
N VAL A 31 16.99 7.02 2.80
CA VAL A 31 16.06 6.53 3.84
C VAL A 31 16.82 6.17 5.11
N LYS A 32 17.94 5.45 5.00
CA LYS A 32 18.82 5.14 6.15
C LYS A 32 19.33 6.42 6.83
N LEU A 33 19.77 7.40 6.05
CA LEU A 33 20.27 8.68 6.57
C LEU A 33 19.18 9.41 7.38
N PHE A 34 17.97 9.54 6.84
CA PHE A 34 16.87 10.20 7.55
C PHE A 34 16.40 9.42 8.78
N GLU A 35 16.46 8.09 8.75
CA GLU A 35 16.19 7.26 9.94
C GLU A 35 17.21 7.53 11.05
N ILE A 36 18.50 7.63 10.72
CA ILE A 36 19.55 7.97 11.67
C ILE A 36 19.38 9.40 12.18
N ILE A 37 19.18 10.37 11.30
CA ILE A 37 19.00 11.78 11.69
C ILE A 37 17.80 11.93 12.61
N SER A 38 16.62 11.42 12.25
CA SER A 38 15.41 11.55 13.08
C SER A 38 15.59 10.98 14.50
N ARG A 39 16.21 9.79 14.62
CA ARG A 39 16.52 9.18 15.93
C ARG A 39 17.56 9.99 16.69
N THR A 40 18.63 10.41 16.03
CA THR A 40 19.73 11.15 16.68
C THR A 40 19.23 12.50 17.18
N THR A 41 18.48 13.24 16.36
CA THR A 41 17.86 14.52 16.76
C THR A 41 16.95 14.33 17.97
N PHE A 42 16.16 13.25 18.01
CA PHE A 42 15.29 12.96 19.16
C PHE A 42 16.09 12.70 20.45
N TYR A 43 17.09 11.81 20.40
CA TYR A 43 17.92 11.51 21.57
C TYR A 43 18.75 12.72 22.03
N LEU A 44 19.29 13.49 21.09
CA LEU A 44 20.02 14.72 21.39
C LEU A 44 19.10 15.75 22.06
N THR A 45 17.86 15.88 21.58
CA THR A 45 16.85 16.76 22.20
C THR A 45 16.59 16.34 23.65
N ILE A 46 16.35 15.04 23.90
CA ILE A 46 16.14 14.53 25.26
C ILE A 46 17.35 14.81 26.16
N LEU A 47 18.56 14.54 25.65
CA LEU A 47 19.79 14.70 26.42
C LEU A 47 20.06 16.16 26.78
N ILE A 48 19.89 17.08 25.83
CA ILE A 48 20.04 18.52 26.08
C ILE A 48 18.96 18.99 27.07
N THR A 49 17.71 18.58 26.89
CA THR A 49 16.63 18.94 27.82
C THR A 49 16.92 18.43 29.23
N ALA A 50 17.42 17.19 29.39
CA ALA A 50 17.80 16.65 30.69
C ALA A 50 18.97 17.42 31.33
N MET A 51 19.99 17.80 30.55
CA MET A 51 21.10 18.63 31.04
C MET A 51 20.63 20.01 31.49
N LEU A 52 19.72 20.64 30.74
CA LEU A 52 19.16 21.95 31.08
C LEU A 52 18.33 21.89 32.36
N ILE A 53 17.53 20.84 32.53
CA ILE A 53 16.77 20.60 33.76
C ILE A 53 17.74 20.45 34.95
N TYR A 54 18.78 19.62 34.81
CA TYR A 54 19.80 19.44 35.85
C TYR A 54 20.52 20.76 36.21
N ALA A 55 20.94 21.53 35.21
CA ALA A 55 21.61 22.80 35.41
C ALA A 55 20.69 23.80 36.14
N ALA A 56 19.41 23.87 35.76
CA ALA A 56 18.46 24.80 36.34
C ALA A 56 18.14 24.49 37.81
N PHE A 57 18.12 23.21 38.20
CA PHE A 57 18.01 22.82 39.61
C PHE A 57 19.24 23.23 40.43
N ASN A 58 20.44 23.20 39.84
CA ASN A 58 21.67 23.59 40.51
C ASN A 58 21.84 25.12 40.64
N THR A 59 21.31 25.90 39.69
CA THR A 59 21.41 27.38 39.70
C THR A 59 20.21 28.08 40.34
N LYS A 60 19.25 27.32 40.91
CA LYS A 60 18.02 27.84 41.55
C LYS A 60 17.21 28.76 40.64
N VAL A 61 17.11 28.42 39.35
CA VAL A 61 16.21 29.11 38.41
C VAL A 61 14.77 28.93 38.89
N ASP A 62 13.95 29.96 38.73
CA ASP A 62 12.54 29.91 39.07
C ASP A 62 11.79 28.91 38.17
N GLN A 63 10.66 28.39 38.65
CA GLN A 63 9.88 27.39 37.92
C GLN A 63 9.43 27.89 36.53
N LEU A 64 9.16 29.20 36.39
CA LEU A 64 8.75 29.79 35.12
C LEU A 64 9.90 29.79 34.11
N GLY A 65 11.11 30.15 34.55
CA GLY A 65 12.33 30.10 33.73
C GLY A 65 12.68 28.68 33.26
N ILE A 66 12.47 27.67 34.11
CA ILE A 66 12.67 26.25 33.75
C ILE A 66 11.70 25.83 32.64
N VAL A 67 10.40 26.16 32.80
CA VAL A 67 9.37 25.84 31.82
C VAL A 67 9.67 26.51 30.47
N PHE A 68 10.09 27.77 30.48
CA PHE A 68 10.42 28.51 29.26
C PHE A 68 11.62 27.90 28.52
N MET A 69 12.67 27.50 29.26
CA MET A 69 13.83 26.80 28.68
C MET A 69 13.46 25.46 28.05
N ILE A 70 12.62 24.67 28.72
CA ILE A 70 12.13 23.40 28.18
C ILE A 70 11.35 23.64 26.90
N ILE A 71 10.43 24.61 26.86
CA ILE A 71 9.64 24.91 25.67
C ILE A 71 10.54 25.31 24.49
N ILE A 72 11.52 26.20 24.71
CA ILE A 72 12.40 26.70 23.64
C ILE A 72 13.28 25.60 23.05
N VAL A 73 13.70 24.60 23.83
CA VAL A 73 14.64 23.59 23.36
C VAL A 73 13.93 22.29 22.97
N PHE A 74 13.02 21.81 23.82
CA PHE A 74 12.35 20.53 23.63
C PHE A 74 11.34 20.58 22.48
N VAL A 75 10.52 21.63 22.40
CA VAL A 75 9.46 21.71 21.38
C VAL A 75 10.04 21.81 19.96
N PRO A 76 11.01 22.68 19.66
CA PRO A 76 11.64 22.71 18.34
C PRO A 76 12.39 21.42 18.00
N GLY A 77 13.07 20.80 18.97
CA GLY A 77 13.75 19.52 18.77
C GLY A 77 12.79 18.38 18.41
N LEU A 78 11.63 18.32 19.08
CA LEU A 78 10.56 17.38 18.73
C LEU A 78 9.97 17.64 17.34
N ILE A 79 9.66 18.90 17.02
CA ILE A 79 9.14 19.29 15.69
C ILE A 79 10.14 18.87 14.60
N LEU A 80 11.43 19.14 14.80
CA LEU A 80 12.47 18.80 13.85
C LEU A 80 12.60 17.28 13.66
N SER A 81 12.52 16.50 14.75
CA SER A 81 12.50 15.03 14.66
C SER A 81 11.30 14.51 13.87
N LEU A 82 10.11 15.09 14.08
CA LEU A 82 8.89 14.77 13.33
C LEU A 82 9.01 15.11 11.84
N ILE A 83 9.61 16.26 11.49
CA ILE A 83 9.86 16.63 10.09
C ILE A 83 10.73 15.58 9.41
N PHE A 84 11.84 15.17 10.03
CA PHE A 84 12.71 14.14 9.45
C PHE A 84 12.02 12.77 9.36
N LYS A 85 11.16 12.43 10.34
CA LYS A 85 10.33 11.22 10.27
C LYS A 85 9.38 11.26 9.07
N ASN A 86 8.71 12.38 8.83
CA ASN A 86 7.81 12.54 7.68
C ASN A 86 8.56 12.50 6.34
N ILE A 87 9.74 13.13 6.24
CA ILE A 87 10.59 13.04 5.04
C ILE A 87 10.97 11.58 4.76
N LYS A 88 11.29 10.80 5.81
CA LYS A 88 11.56 9.37 5.69
C LYS A 88 10.34 8.62 5.14
N ILE A 89 9.16 8.81 5.73
CA ILE A 89 7.93 8.11 5.31
C ILE A 89 7.59 8.42 3.85
N ASN A 90 7.69 9.68 3.42
CA ASN A 90 7.46 10.07 2.02
C ASN A 90 8.41 9.37 1.04
N ARG A 91 9.66 9.08 1.46
CA ARG A 91 10.61 8.33 0.63
C ARG A 91 10.34 6.85 0.64
N ILE A 92 9.85 6.31 1.75
CA ILE A 92 9.39 4.92 1.84
C ILE A 92 8.20 4.68 0.91
N ALA A 93 7.21 5.57 0.90
CA ALA A 93 6.08 5.49 -0.04
C ALA A 93 6.54 5.40 -1.51
N LYS A 94 7.56 6.17 -1.89
CA LYS A 94 8.16 6.08 -3.25
C LYS A 94 8.88 4.75 -3.51
N LEU A 95 9.47 4.14 -2.48
CA LEU A 95 10.08 2.81 -2.59
C LEU A 95 9.01 1.75 -2.80
N ASP A 96 7.87 1.84 -2.11
CA ASP A 96 6.75 0.92 -2.29
C ASP A 96 6.19 0.99 -3.71
N ASP A 97 5.96 2.20 -4.23
CA ASP A 97 5.55 2.40 -5.62
C ASP A 97 6.58 1.83 -6.59
N PHE A 98 7.87 1.94 -6.26
CA PHE A 98 8.93 1.40 -7.09
C PHE A 98 8.89 -0.14 -7.13
N ILE A 99 8.82 -0.78 -5.96
CA ILE A 99 8.73 -2.24 -5.84
C ILE A 99 7.49 -2.75 -6.57
N PHE A 100 6.36 -2.07 -6.38
CA PHE A 100 5.13 -2.44 -7.06
C PHE A 100 5.28 -2.37 -8.58
N ASN A 101 5.67 -1.21 -9.10
CA ASN A 101 5.67 -0.93 -10.55
C ASN A 101 6.80 -1.63 -11.31
N LYS A 102 7.92 -1.94 -10.67
CA LYS A 102 9.10 -2.48 -11.37
C LYS A 102 9.32 -3.97 -11.13
N PHE A 103 8.81 -4.48 -10.01
CA PHE A 103 8.93 -5.89 -9.65
C PHE A 103 7.57 -6.60 -9.58
N LEU A 104 6.68 -6.19 -8.67
CA LEU A 104 5.46 -6.97 -8.40
C LEU A 104 4.55 -7.07 -9.62
N ILE A 105 4.32 -5.98 -10.36
CA ILE A 105 3.45 -6.01 -11.55
C ILE A 105 3.94 -6.97 -12.64
N LYS A 106 5.23 -7.32 -12.65
CA LYS A 106 5.81 -8.31 -13.57
C LYS A 106 5.67 -9.75 -13.07
N LYS A 107 5.38 -9.93 -11.79
CA LYS A 107 5.32 -11.23 -11.10
C LYS A 107 3.90 -11.65 -10.78
N ILE A 108 3.02 -10.68 -10.51
CA ILE A 108 1.63 -10.94 -10.12
C ILE A 108 0.68 -10.08 -10.95
N LYS A 109 -0.35 -10.72 -11.52
CA LYS A 109 -1.43 -10.02 -12.22
C LYS A 109 -2.45 -9.50 -11.20
N VAL A 110 -2.79 -8.22 -11.28
CA VAL A 110 -3.78 -7.61 -10.39
C VAL A 110 -5.06 -7.38 -11.20
N PHE A 111 -6.15 -7.99 -10.77
CA PHE A 111 -7.48 -7.81 -11.36
C PHE A 111 -8.33 -7.01 -10.39
N TYR A 112 -8.90 -5.89 -10.85
CA TYR A 112 -9.69 -5.00 -10.00
C TYR A 112 -11.17 -5.36 -9.98
N SER A 113 -11.60 -6.23 -10.89
CA SER A 113 -12.96 -6.74 -10.99
C SER A 113 -12.98 -8.19 -11.47
N ILE A 114 -14.04 -8.91 -11.12
CA ILE A 114 -14.29 -10.25 -11.66
C ILE A 114 -14.55 -10.20 -13.17
N ASP A 115 -15.04 -9.07 -13.70
CA ASP A 115 -15.28 -8.90 -15.13
C ASP A 115 -14.00 -8.99 -15.97
N GLU A 116 -12.86 -8.58 -15.44
CA GLU A 116 -11.56 -8.71 -16.10
C GLU A 116 -11.11 -10.17 -16.28
N LEU A 117 -11.75 -11.10 -15.57
CA LEU A 117 -11.45 -12.53 -15.60
C LEU A 117 -12.35 -13.33 -16.53
N LYS A 118 -13.31 -12.71 -17.23
CA LYS A 118 -14.27 -13.40 -18.11
C LYS A 118 -13.61 -14.33 -19.13
N ASN A 119 -12.41 -13.98 -19.59
CA ASN A 119 -11.65 -14.74 -20.60
C ASN A 119 -10.44 -15.45 -19.97
N TYR A 120 -10.49 -15.77 -18.69
CA TYR A 120 -9.42 -16.44 -17.98
C TYR A 120 -9.94 -17.65 -17.20
N SER A 121 -9.23 -18.77 -17.31
CA SER A 121 -9.34 -19.88 -16.38
C SER A 121 -8.24 -19.76 -15.33
N TYR A 122 -8.59 -20.09 -14.08
CA TYR A 122 -7.70 -19.95 -12.94
C TYR A 122 -8.15 -20.85 -11.80
N ASP A 123 -7.20 -21.26 -10.96
CA ASP A 123 -7.47 -21.94 -9.72
C ASP A 123 -7.47 -20.95 -8.56
N LYS A 124 -8.49 -21.04 -7.71
CA LYS A 124 -8.54 -20.28 -6.45
C LYS A 124 -7.56 -20.90 -5.45
N MET A 125 -6.74 -20.08 -4.82
CA MET A 125 -5.80 -20.53 -3.80
C MET A 125 -6.37 -20.28 -2.41
N GLU A 126 -6.36 -19.02 -1.99
CA GLU A 126 -6.77 -18.59 -0.66
C GLU A 126 -7.23 -17.15 -0.72
N HIS A 127 -7.91 -16.73 0.34
CA HIS A 127 -8.45 -15.41 0.46
C HIS A 127 -7.66 -14.64 1.51
N LEU A 128 -7.13 -13.46 1.14
CA LEU A 128 -6.30 -12.63 2.00
C LEU A 128 -6.92 -11.25 2.21
N SER A 129 -6.68 -10.70 3.39
CA SER A 129 -6.96 -9.30 3.68
C SER A 129 -5.80 -8.67 4.43
N THR A 130 -5.64 -7.36 4.25
CA THR A 130 -4.65 -6.56 4.95
C THR A 130 -5.23 -5.21 5.33
N LYS A 131 -4.79 -4.74 6.49
CA LYS A 131 -5.10 -3.41 7.01
C LYS A 131 -3.79 -2.68 7.26
N VAL A 132 -3.74 -1.44 6.81
CA VAL A 132 -2.55 -0.58 6.92
C VAL A 132 -2.95 0.80 7.38
N LEU A 133 -2.14 1.41 8.24
CA LEU A 133 -2.32 2.81 8.62
C LEU A 133 -2.20 3.69 7.38
N ALA A 134 -3.17 4.57 7.14
CA ALA A 134 -3.12 5.50 6.01
C ALA A 134 -2.14 6.63 6.34
N GLU A 135 -0.83 6.38 6.17
CA GLU A 135 0.21 7.38 6.44
C GLU A 135 0.42 8.31 5.23
N VAL A 136 0.78 7.75 4.07
CA VAL A 136 1.14 8.53 2.87
C VAL A 136 0.71 7.86 1.56
N ASN A 137 0.91 6.54 1.41
CA ASN A 137 0.52 5.82 0.19
C ASN A 137 -0.89 5.24 0.34
N LEU A 138 -1.84 5.74 -0.49
CA LEU A 138 -3.22 5.24 -0.50
C LEU A 138 -3.32 3.78 -0.97
N ASN A 139 -2.37 3.34 -1.80
CA ASN A 139 -2.36 1.98 -2.35
C ASN A 139 -1.55 1.00 -1.50
N GLN A 140 -1.05 1.42 -0.32
CA GLN A 140 -0.17 0.59 0.50
C GLN A 140 -0.79 -0.78 0.82
N ALA A 141 -2.07 -0.82 1.15
CA ALA A 141 -2.77 -2.07 1.44
C ALA A 141 -2.76 -3.03 0.23
N THR A 142 -2.96 -2.51 -0.98
CA THR A 142 -2.91 -3.31 -2.21
C THR A 142 -1.49 -3.81 -2.49
N ILE A 143 -0.47 -2.98 -2.30
CA ILE A 143 0.93 -3.36 -2.50
C ILE A 143 1.32 -4.45 -1.49
N ASP A 144 0.98 -4.27 -0.21
CA ASP A 144 1.20 -5.25 0.86
C ASP A 144 0.57 -6.60 0.51
N LEU A 145 -0.68 -6.58 0.04
CA LEU A 145 -1.39 -7.79 -0.34
C LEU A 145 -0.73 -8.47 -1.55
N ALA A 146 -0.39 -7.71 -2.59
CA ALA A 146 0.28 -8.22 -3.78
C ALA A 146 1.63 -8.86 -3.45
N PHE A 147 2.37 -8.28 -2.51
CA PHE A 147 3.64 -8.85 -2.04
C PHE A 147 3.42 -10.16 -1.27
N MET A 148 2.45 -10.21 -0.34
CA MET A 148 2.11 -11.44 0.38
C MET A 148 1.67 -12.56 -0.56
N ALA A 149 0.86 -12.22 -1.57
CA ALA A 149 0.41 -13.16 -2.58
C ALA A 149 1.57 -13.71 -3.43
N PHE A 150 2.52 -12.85 -3.80
CA PHE A 150 3.75 -13.27 -4.47
C PHE A 150 4.59 -14.21 -3.59
N GLU A 151 4.79 -13.92 -2.30
CA GLU A 151 5.55 -14.80 -1.40
C GLU A 151 4.89 -16.18 -1.21
N LYS A 152 3.57 -16.27 -1.39
CA LYS A 152 2.79 -17.50 -1.36
C LYS A 152 2.73 -18.23 -2.71
N GLY A 153 3.36 -17.70 -3.74
CA GLY A 153 3.43 -18.31 -5.07
C GLY A 153 2.17 -18.12 -5.92
N ALA A 154 1.33 -17.13 -5.62
CA ALA A 154 0.20 -16.78 -6.49
C ALA A 154 0.68 -16.12 -7.79
N GLU A 155 -0.03 -16.39 -8.89
CA GLU A 155 0.23 -15.75 -10.19
C GLU A 155 -0.61 -14.48 -10.37
N GLY A 156 -1.69 -14.35 -9.60
CA GLY A 156 -2.54 -13.17 -9.61
C GLY A 156 -3.35 -12.98 -8.33
N ILE A 157 -3.92 -11.80 -8.20
CA ILE A 157 -4.87 -11.43 -7.14
C ILE A 157 -6.11 -10.78 -7.76
N ILE A 158 -7.28 -11.07 -7.19
CA ILE A 158 -8.54 -10.46 -7.55
C ILE A 158 -8.97 -9.59 -6.39
N ILE A 159 -8.97 -8.27 -6.57
CA ILE A 159 -9.38 -7.34 -5.53
C ILE A 159 -10.90 -7.50 -5.30
N VAL A 160 -11.25 -7.92 -4.09
CA VAL A 160 -12.65 -8.10 -3.65
C VAL A 160 -13.14 -6.82 -2.97
N SER A 161 -12.29 -6.19 -2.17
CA SER A 161 -12.59 -4.89 -1.57
C SER A 161 -11.32 -4.06 -1.39
N ASN A 162 -11.45 -2.75 -1.57
CA ASN A 162 -10.40 -1.78 -1.31
C ASN A 162 -11.02 -0.50 -0.76
N ASN A 163 -10.97 -0.32 0.56
CA ASN A 163 -11.73 0.71 1.27
C ASN A 163 -10.84 1.48 2.24
N ILE A 164 -11.19 2.74 2.47
CA ILE A 164 -10.58 3.57 3.50
C ILE A 164 -11.55 3.63 4.70
N GLY A 165 -11.09 3.21 5.87
CA GLY A 165 -11.88 3.19 7.10
C GLY A 165 -11.26 4.03 8.20
N THR A 166 -12.09 4.73 8.98
CA THR A 166 -11.64 5.57 10.10
C THR A 166 -12.12 4.98 11.42
N VAL A 167 -11.18 4.71 12.34
CA VAL A 167 -11.48 4.13 13.66
C VAL A 167 -11.08 5.12 14.75
N VAL A 168 -11.89 5.23 15.81
CA VAL A 168 -11.52 5.97 17.01
C VAL A 168 -10.50 5.13 17.78
N THR A 169 -9.27 5.60 17.89
CA THR A 169 -8.15 4.87 18.52
C THR A 169 -7.87 5.32 19.94
N ALA A 170 -8.25 6.55 20.27
CA ALA A 170 -8.18 7.08 21.61
C ALA A 170 -9.23 8.19 21.78
N ALA A 171 -9.45 8.64 23.00
CA ALA A 171 -10.24 9.81 23.29
C ALA A 171 -9.56 10.66 24.35
N ILE A 172 -9.54 11.97 24.13
CA ILE A 172 -9.11 12.94 25.14
C ILE A 172 -10.33 13.23 26.00
N HIS A 173 -10.32 12.69 27.22
CA HIS A 173 -11.38 12.93 28.20
C HIS A 173 -11.07 14.22 28.98
N ASN A 174 -11.96 15.21 28.86
CA ASN A 174 -12.02 16.38 29.74
C ASN A 174 -13.26 16.24 30.65
N LYS A 175 -13.29 16.96 31.78
CA LYS A 175 -14.34 16.88 32.82
C LYS A 175 -15.78 16.84 32.26
N ASN A 176 -16.04 17.51 31.13
CA ASN A 176 -17.38 17.62 30.54
C ASN A 176 -17.47 17.13 29.08
N THR A 177 -16.37 16.74 28.43
CA THR A 177 -16.37 16.37 27.00
C THR A 177 -15.32 15.32 26.68
N SER A 178 -15.59 14.52 25.66
CA SER A 178 -14.64 13.54 25.13
C SER A 178 -14.35 13.86 23.66
N THR A 179 -13.11 14.19 23.32
CA THR A 179 -12.70 14.44 21.94
C THR A 179 -12.08 13.16 21.36
N PRO A 180 -12.71 12.50 20.38
CA PRO A 180 -12.19 11.27 19.81
C PRO A 180 -10.98 11.55 18.91
N ILE A 181 -9.88 10.85 19.15
CA ILE A 181 -8.74 10.75 18.26
C ILE A 181 -9.07 9.65 17.25
N ARG A 182 -9.17 10.04 15.99
CA ARG A 182 -9.50 9.17 14.87
C ARG A 182 -8.24 8.83 14.09
N THR A 183 -8.18 7.60 13.61
CA THR A 183 -7.09 7.10 12.80
C THR A 183 -7.64 6.41 11.57
N THR A 184 -7.10 6.78 10.42
CA THR A 184 -7.53 6.27 9.11
C THR A 184 -6.68 5.07 8.71
N PHE A 185 -7.31 4.07 8.13
CA PHE A 185 -6.70 2.83 7.67
C PHE A 185 -7.14 2.51 6.24
N ASN A 186 -6.22 2.00 5.44
CA ASN A 186 -6.50 1.40 4.15
C ASN A 186 -6.70 -0.11 4.35
N TYR A 187 -7.81 -0.63 3.86
CA TYR A 187 -8.17 -2.04 3.90
C TYR A 187 -8.21 -2.57 2.48
N CYS A 188 -7.51 -3.67 2.23
CA CYS A 188 -7.56 -4.37 0.95
C CYS A 188 -7.78 -5.86 1.19
N GLU A 189 -8.67 -6.43 0.41
CA GLU A 189 -9.07 -7.82 0.44
C GLU A 189 -9.02 -8.38 -0.97
N ALA A 190 -8.42 -9.55 -1.13
CA ALA A 190 -8.29 -10.17 -2.43
C ALA A 190 -8.27 -11.69 -2.37
N LEU A 191 -8.74 -12.29 -3.46
CA LEU A 191 -8.64 -13.72 -3.71
C LEU A 191 -7.37 -14.01 -4.51
N LEU A 192 -6.51 -14.88 -3.99
CA LEU A 192 -5.30 -15.33 -4.67
C LEU A 192 -5.64 -16.39 -5.69
N ILE A 193 -5.02 -16.29 -6.86
CA ILE A 193 -5.25 -17.19 -7.98
C ILE A 193 -3.93 -17.64 -8.61
N LYS A 194 -3.96 -18.83 -9.20
CA LYS A 194 -2.83 -19.43 -9.93
C LYS A 194 -3.31 -20.13 -11.20
N ASN A 195 -2.37 -20.60 -12.00
CA ASN A 195 -2.62 -21.29 -13.27
C ASN A 195 -3.46 -20.44 -14.23
N ILE A 196 -3.18 -19.13 -14.29
CA ILE A 196 -4.00 -18.17 -15.05
C ILE A 196 -3.76 -18.36 -16.54
N LYS A 197 -4.70 -18.98 -17.22
CA LYS A 197 -4.67 -19.18 -18.67
C LYS A 197 -5.71 -18.30 -19.32
N ARG A 198 -5.30 -17.56 -20.35
CA ARG A 198 -6.26 -16.88 -21.21
C ARG A 198 -7.04 -17.97 -21.93
N VAL A 199 -8.32 -18.06 -21.63
CA VAL A 199 -9.24 -18.78 -22.46
C VAL A 199 -9.42 -17.85 -23.64
N GLU A 200 -8.77 -18.16 -24.77
CA GLU A 200 -9.42 -17.79 -26.03
C GLU A 200 -10.82 -18.34 -25.86
N LEU A 201 -11.82 -17.45 -25.82
CA LEU A 201 -13.13 -17.86 -26.26
C LEU A 201 -12.83 -18.48 -27.61
N GLU A 202 -12.70 -19.82 -27.67
CA GLU A 202 -12.84 -20.59 -28.90
C GLU A 202 -13.95 -19.84 -29.59
N LYS A 203 -13.70 -19.26 -30.79
CA LYS A 203 -14.70 -18.58 -31.61
C LYS A 203 -15.99 -19.32 -31.34
N SER A 204 -16.83 -18.80 -30.44
CA SER A 204 -17.78 -19.67 -29.73
C SER A 204 -18.58 -20.24 -30.86
N ASN A 205 -18.45 -21.55 -31.14
CA ASN A 205 -18.88 -22.14 -32.40
C ASN A 205 -20.24 -21.52 -32.68
N PHE A 206 -20.27 -20.49 -33.53
CA PHE A 206 -21.44 -19.64 -33.64
C PHE A 206 -22.27 -20.45 -34.58
N ASP A 207 -22.90 -21.46 -34.00
CA ASP A 207 -23.66 -22.45 -34.70
C ASP A 207 -24.84 -21.73 -35.35
N LEU A 208 -25.48 -22.44 -36.27
CA LEU A 208 -26.58 -21.84 -36.99
C LEU A 208 -27.68 -21.33 -36.05
N ASN A 209 -27.82 -21.93 -34.87
CA ASN A 209 -28.78 -21.53 -33.84
C ASN A 209 -28.47 -20.16 -33.24
N TYR A 210 -27.20 -19.84 -32.96
CA TYR A 210 -26.80 -18.51 -32.50
C TYR A 210 -27.18 -17.42 -33.51
N TRP A 211 -26.90 -17.64 -34.79
CA TRP A 211 -27.24 -16.68 -35.85
C TRP A 211 -28.76 -16.59 -36.06
N PHE A 212 -29.49 -17.69 -35.89
CA PHE A 212 -30.94 -17.72 -35.98
C PHE A 212 -31.59 -16.90 -34.86
N ASP A 213 -31.10 -17.04 -33.62
CA ASP A 213 -31.58 -16.30 -32.46
C ASP A 213 -31.34 -14.78 -32.61
N LEU A 214 -30.22 -14.38 -33.20
CA LEU A 214 -29.96 -12.97 -33.56
C LEU A 214 -30.93 -12.43 -34.63
N LYS A 215 -31.34 -13.28 -35.59
CA LYS A 215 -32.34 -12.93 -36.61
C LYS A 215 -33.72 -12.76 -35.98
N GLU A 216 -34.16 -13.68 -35.12
CA GLU A 216 -35.46 -13.57 -34.43
C GLU A 216 -35.54 -12.34 -33.53
N LYS A 217 -34.42 -11.96 -32.90
CA LYS A 217 -34.30 -10.75 -32.08
C LYS A 217 -34.16 -9.47 -32.91
N GLY A 218 -34.14 -9.55 -34.25
CA GLY A 218 -34.02 -8.41 -35.15
C GLY A 218 -32.65 -7.73 -35.14
N ALA A 219 -31.62 -8.40 -34.60
CA ALA A 219 -30.27 -7.86 -34.49
C ALA A 219 -29.46 -7.97 -35.79
N ILE A 220 -29.89 -8.86 -36.70
CA ILE A 220 -29.32 -9.04 -38.04
C ILE A 220 -30.46 -9.22 -39.06
N THR A 221 -30.17 -8.94 -40.33
CA THR A 221 -31.14 -9.10 -41.43
C THR A 221 -31.24 -10.57 -41.90
N SER A 222 -32.33 -10.90 -42.61
CA SER A 222 -32.50 -12.23 -43.22
C SER A 222 -31.40 -12.56 -44.24
N GLU A 223 -30.88 -11.55 -44.96
CA GLU A 223 -29.78 -11.73 -45.92
C GLU A 223 -28.45 -12.01 -45.21
N GLU A 224 -28.16 -11.32 -44.10
CA GLU A 224 -26.98 -11.57 -43.28
C GLU A 224 -26.99 -12.98 -42.66
N TYR A 225 -28.16 -13.46 -42.22
CA TYR A 225 -28.32 -14.82 -41.73
C TYR A 225 -28.05 -15.88 -42.81
N GLU A 226 -28.63 -15.75 -44.01
CA GLU A 226 -28.41 -16.72 -45.09
C GLU A 226 -26.95 -16.73 -45.57
N LYS A 227 -26.28 -15.56 -45.58
CA LYS A 227 -24.85 -15.49 -45.87
C LYS A 227 -24.02 -16.25 -44.83
N LYS A 228 -24.35 -16.09 -43.54
CA LYS A 228 -23.67 -16.80 -42.43
C LYS A 228 -23.95 -18.30 -42.43
N LYS A 229 -25.15 -18.70 -42.82
CA LYS A 229 -25.53 -20.10 -43.03
C LYS A 229 -24.71 -20.79 -44.13
N LEU A 230 -24.45 -20.09 -45.23
CA LEU A 230 -23.61 -20.58 -46.33
C LEU A 230 -22.12 -20.64 -45.96
N GLU A 231 -21.65 -19.74 -45.09
CA GLU A 231 -20.26 -19.75 -44.60
C GLU A 231 -19.98 -20.89 -43.58
N LEU A 232 -21.03 -21.49 -43.00
CA LEU A 232 -20.95 -22.53 -41.97
C LEU A 232 -21.23 -23.96 -42.47
N LEU A 233 -21.63 -24.11 -43.75
CA LEU A 233 -21.81 -25.39 -44.45
C LEU A 233 -20.61 -25.70 -45.35
#